data_AF-W1XS37-F1
#
_entry.id   AF-W1XS37-F1
#
_cell.length_a   1.000
_cell.length_b   1.000
_cell.length_c   1.000
_cell.angle_alpha   90.00
_cell.angle_beta   90.00
_cell.angle_gamma   90.00
#
_symmetry.space_group_name_H-M   'P 1'
#
loop_
_entity.id
_entity.type
_entity.pdbx_description
1 polymer ?
#
loop_
_entity_poly.entity_id
_entity_poly.type
_entity_poly.pdbx_seq_one_letter_code
_entity_poly.pdbx_strand_id
1 'polypeptide(L)'
;GYLRKALIDAGMKQVPILSLNASDMERQPGFKLTKGFLHRMIQAVVYGDALMQCVLATRPYETNPGSTDALCDYWIKKLRDNITSASLRQYNKYIKEI
;
A
#
# COMPACT_ATOMS: atom_id res chain seq x y z
N GLY A 1 -0.07 25.83 -3.70
CA GLY A 1 -1.06 25.08 -4.49
C GLY A 1 -2.46 25.61 -4.24
N TYR A 2 -3.30 25.70 -5.29
CA TYR A 2 -4.69 26.17 -5.18
C TYR A 2 -5.52 25.36 -4.17
N LEU A 3 -5.27 24.06 -4.04
CA LEU A 3 -5.86 23.18 -3.02
C LEU A 3 -5.47 23.57 -1.58
N ARG A 4 -4.20 23.95 -1.35
CA ARG A 4 -3.75 24.43 -0.04
C ARG A 4 -4.44 25.73 0.34
N LYS A 5 -4.60 26.64 -0.61
CA LYS A 5 -5.31 27.90 -0.38
C LYS A 5 -6.80 27.66 -0.11
N ALA A 6 -7.45 26.81 -0.91
CA ALA A 6 -8.86 26.43 -0.71
C ALA A 6 -9.13 25.79 0.66
N LEU A 7 -8.25 24.91 1.15
CA LEU A 7 -8.40 24.28 2.47
C LEU A 7 -8.12 25.24 3.63
N ILE A 8 -7.18 26.18 3.45
CA ILE A 8 -6.95 27.27 4.40
C ILE A 8 -8.17 28.19 4.49
N ASP A 9 -8.74 28.55 3.34
CA ASP A 9 -9.92 29.43 3.23
C ASP A 9 -11.18 28.72 3.75
N ALA A 10 -11.26 27.40 3.64
CA ALA A 10 -12.31 26.56 4.25
C ALA A 10 -12.13 26.34 5.77
N GLY A 11 -11.14 26.96 6.41
CA GLY A 11 -10.88 26.80 7.85
C GLY A 11 -10.27 25.45 8.25
N MET A 12 -9.88 24.62 7.28
CA MET A 12 -9.34 23.27 7.47
C MET A 12 -7.80 23.26 7.43
N LYS A 13 -7.16 24.20 8.14
CA LYS A 13 -5.68 24.35 8.18
C LYS A 13 -4.96 23.13 8.76
N GLN A 14 -5.66 22.33 9.55
CA GLN A 14 -5.14 21.12 10.20
C GLN A 14 -4.97 19.93 9.25
N VAL A 15 -5.57 19.96 8.05
CA VAL A 15 -5.49 18.82 7.13
C VAL A 15 -4.19 18.90 6.32
N PRO A 16 -3.25 17.96 6.52
CA PRO A 16 -2.03 17.93 5.73
C PRO A 16 -2.37 17.53 4.29
N ILE A 17 -1.95 18.35 3.33
CA ILE A 17 -2.19 18.08 1.91
C ILE A 17 -0.97 17.37 1.34
N LEU A 18 -1.17 16.14 0.89
CA LEU A 18 -0.16 15.39 0.18
C LEU A 18 -0.23 15.74 -1.32
N SER A 19 0.65 16.63 -1.78
CA SER A 19 0.79 16.91 -3.20
C SER A 19 1.81 15.94 -3.81
N LEU A 20 1.34 14.96 -4.61
CA LEU A 20 2.21 14.06 -5.39
C LEU A 20 2.73 14.77 -6.66
N ASN A 21 3.34 15.95 -6.51
CA ASN A 21 3.91 16.67 -7.65
C ASN A 21 5.40 16.29 -7.81
N ALA A 22 5.73 15.75 -8.98
CA ALA A 22 7.09 15.33 -9.35
C ALA A 22 8.10 16.48 -9.49
N SER A 23 7.60 17.72 -9.49
CA SER A 23 8.41 18.94 -9.53
C SER A 23 8.35 19.61 -8.16
N ASP A 24 9.54 19.90 -7.62
CA ASP A 24 9.97 20.42 -6.31
C ASP A 24 9.25 21.71 -5.80
N MET A 25 7.93 21.79 -5.96
CA MET A 25 7.14 23.01 -5.74
C MET A 25 6.38 23.00 -4.40
N GLU A 26 6.24 21.85 -3.74
CA GLU A 26 5.81 21.78 -2.33
C GLU A 26 6.59 20.69 -1.60
N ARG A 27 7.73 21.05 -0.98
CA ARG A 27 8.48 20.15 -0.10
C ARG A 27 7.58 19.70 1.07
N GLN A 28 7.17 18.45 1.03
CA GLN A 28 6.46 17.80 2.13
C GLN A 28 7.50 17.37 3.18
N PRO A 29 7.49 17.93 4.39
CA PRO A 29 8.37 17.45 5.46
C PRO A 29 7.97 16.01 5.80
N GLY A 30 8.87 15.05 5.56
CA GLY A 30 8.70 13.64 5.95
C GLY A 30 8.46 12.64 4.81
N PHE A 31 8.21 13.06 3.57
CA PHE A 31 7.96 12.13 2.45
C PHE A 31 8.96 12.33 1.30
N LYS A 32 10.03 11.54 1.30
CA LYS A 32 10.97 11.48 0.16
C LYS A 32 10.50 10.41 -0.80
N LEU A 33 9.76 10.81 -1.85
CA LEU A 33 9.41 9.96 -2.99
C LEU A 33 10.67 9.58 -3.78
N THR A 34 11.46 8.67 -3.21
CA THR A 34 12.64 8.09 -3.85
C THR A 34 12.17 6.99 -4.79
N LYS A 35 12.86 6.77 -5.92
CA LYS A 35 12.53 5.69 -6.88
C LYS A 35 12.35 4.32 -6.20
N GLY A 36 13.18 3.99 -5.21
CA GLY A 36 13.06 2.76 -4.42
C GLY A 36 11.86 2.71 -3.48
N PHE A 37 11.31 3.85 -3.06
CA PHE A 37 10.05 3.90 -2.32
C PHE A 37 8.86 3.62 -3.26
N LEU A 38 8.86 4.25 -4.44
CA LEU A 38 7.83 4.01 -5.46
C LEU A 38 7.80 2.55 -5.91
N HIS A 39 8.97 1.92 -6.09
CA HIS A 39 9.05 0.50 -6.45
C HIS A 39 8.41 -0.40 -5.38
N ARG A 40 8.69 -0.15 -4.10
CA ARG A 40 8.09 -0.86 -2.97
C ARG A 40 6.58 -0.64 -2.91
N MET A 41 6.13 0.58 -3.18
CA MET A 41 4.70 0.92 -3.21
C MET A 41 3.95 0.14 -4.28
N ILE A 42 4.49 0.05 -5.50
CA ILE A 42 3.88 -0.73 -6.60
C ILE A 42 3.80 -2.20 -6.22
N GLN A 43 4.88 -2.78 -5.65
CA GLN A 43 4.85 -4.17 -5.17
C GLN A 43 3.77 -4.38 -4.10
N ALA A 44 3.64 -3.46 -3.13
CA ALA A 44 2.61 -3.51 -2.08
C ALA A 44 1.20 -3.59 -2.66
N VAL A 45 0.91 -2.75 -3.66
CA VAL A 45 -0.41 -2.66 -4.28
C VAL A 45 -0.74 -3.97 -5.02
N VAL A 46 0.21 -4.52 -5.78
CA VAL A 46 -0.05 -5.78 -6.52
C VAL A 46 -0.25 -6.95 -5.56
N TYR A 47 0.53 -7.03 -4.49
CA TYR A 47 0.30 -8.06 -3.46
C TYR A 47 -1.06 -7.93 -2.79
N GLY A 48 -1.44 -6.70 -2.45
CA GLY A 48 -2.73 -6.43 -1.83
C GLY A 48 -3.89 -6.81 -2.74
N ASP A 49 -3.80 -6.48 -4.03
CA ASP A 49 -4.82 -6.82 -5.03
C ASP A 49 -4.96 -8.34 -5.21
N ALA A 50 -3.85 -9.06 -5.41
CA ALA A 50 -3.86 -10.51 -5.54
C ALA A 50 -4.43 -11.21 -4.29
N LEU A 51 -3.98 -10.78 -3.10
CA LEU A 51 -4.43 -11.34 -1.84
C LEU A 51 -5.92 -11.06 -1.61
N MET A 52 -6.38 -9.85 -1.90
CA MET A 52 -7.79 -9.48 -1.74
C MET A 52 -8.68 -10.28 -2.68
N GLN A 53 -8.25 -10.53 -3.92
CA GLN A 53 -8.98 -11.40 -4.85
C GLN A 53 -9.12 -12.82 -4.30
N CYS A 54 -8.05 -13.40 -3.76
CA CYS A 54 -8.08 -14.73 -3.13
C CYS A 54 -9.00 -14.76 -1.90
N VAL A 55 -8.92 -13.75 -1.02
CA VAL A 55 -9.76 -13.64 0.18
C VAL A 55 -11.24 -13.54 -0.20
N LEU A 56 -11.58 -12.67 -1.15
CA LEU A 56 -12.96 -12.51 -1.61
C LEU A 56 -13.52 -13.76 -2.28
N ALA A 57 -12.69 -14.49 -3.02
CA ALA A 57 -13.08 -15.75 -3.66
C ALA A 57 -13.28 -16.89 -2.65
N THR A 58 -12.48 -16.95 -1.59
CA THR A 58 -12.48 -18.06 -0.62
C THR A 58 -13.41 -17.85 0.57
N ARG A 59 -13.62 -16.59 1.00
CA ARG A 59 -14.53 -16.23 2.10
C ARG A 59 -15.94 -16.83 1.98
N PRO A 60 -16.62 -16.86 0.82
CA PRO A 60 -17.95 -17.46 0.71
C PRO A 60 -17.97 -19.00 0.83
N TYR A 61 -16.83 -19.66 0.64
CA TYR A 61 -16.69 -21.12 0.73
C TYR A 61 -16.03 -21.58 2.03
N GLU A 62 -15.90 -20.70 3.03
CA GLU A 62 -15.32 -21.04 4.32
C GLU A 62 -16.13 -22.14 5.01
N THR A 63 -15.47 -23.29 5.27
CA THR A 63 -16.04 -24.35 6.10
C THR A 63 -15.94 -24.03 7.59
N ASN A 64 -14.82 -23.40 8.00
CA ASN A 64 -14.59 -22.91 9.35
C ASN A 64 -14.48 -21.38 9.31
N PRO A 65 -15.42 -20.64 9.93
CA PRO A 65 -15.43 -19.18 9.90
C PRO A 65 -14.10 -18.58 10.38
N GLY A 66 -13.53 -17.64 9.62
CA GLY A 66 -12.30 -16.92 9.97
C GLY A 66 -11.00 -17.62 9.57
N SER A 67 -11.06 -18.75 8.87
CA SER A 67 -9.87 -19.44 8.36
C SER A 67 -9.17 -18.65 7.26
N THR A 68 -9.93 -18.01 6.38
CA THR A 68 -9.43 -17.13 5.33
C THR A 68 -8.80 -15.87 5.92
N ASP A 69 -9.40 -15.31 6.98
CA ASP A 69 -8.83 -14.15 7.68
C ASP A 69 -7.50 -14.49 8.35
N ALA A 70 -7.39 -15.66 8.99
CA ALA A 70 -6.12 -16.12 9.56
C ALA A 70 -5.03 -16.31 8.50
N LEU A 71 -5.40 -16.84 7.32
CA LEU A 71 -4.47 -16.99 6.20
C LEU A 71 -4.05 -15.63 5.61
N CYS A 72 -5.00 -14.69 5.50
CA CYS A 72 -4.77 -13.31 5.11
C CYS A 72 -3.74 -12.64 6.03
N ASP A 73 -3.95 -12.72 7.35
CA ASP A 73 -3.05 -12.14 8.35
C ASP A 73 -1.64 -12.73 8.30
N TYR A 74 -1.52 -14.04 8.08
CA TYR A 74 -0.24 -14.71 7.90
C TYR A 74 0.54 -14.14 6.71
N TRP A 75 -0.14 -14.00 5.56
CA TRP A 75 0.48 -13.44 4.36
C TRP A 75 0.83 -11.96 4.50
N ILE A 76 -0.06 -11.15 5.10
CA ILE A 76 0.21 -9.73 5.38
C ILE A 76 1.47 -9.58 6.22
N LYS A 77 1.63 -10.39 7.28
CA LYS A 77 2.82 -10.35 8.14
C LYS A 77 4.10 -10.68 7.37
N LYS A 78 4.07 -11.75 6.57
CA LYS A 78 5.21 -12.20 5.74
C LYS A 78 5.59 -11.16 4.68
N LEU A 79 4.60 -10.55 4.03
CA LEU A 79 4.80 -9.52 3.01
C LEU A 79 5.35 -8.22 3.60
N ARG A 80 4.86 -7.80 4.78
CA ARG A 80 5.34 -6.61 5.48
C ARG A 80 6.83 -6.69 5.83
N ASP A 81 7.28 -7.85 6.28
CA ASP A 81 8.70 -8.04 6.61
C ASP A 81 9.55 -8.01 5.33
N ASN A 82 9.03 -8.53 4.22
CA ASN A 82 9.74 -8.59 2.95
C ASN A 82 9.83 -7.25 2.20
N ILE A 83 8.79 -6.41 2.29
CA ILE A 83 8.67 -5.18 1.49
C ILE A 83 9.80 -4.19 1.73
N THR A 84 10.48 -4.28 2.88
CA THR A 84 11.67 -3.49 3.20
C THR A 84 12.83 -3.80 2.25
N SER A 85 12.99 -5.05 1.84
CA SER A 85 14.06 -5.55 0.96
C SER A 85 13.81 -5.32 -0.54
N ALA A 86 12.54 -5.13 -0.95
CA ALA A 86 12.11 -4.78 -2.31
C ALA A 86 12.60 -5.70 -3.44
N SER A 87 12.95 -6.96 -3.16
CA SER A 87 13.61 -7.82 -4.15
C SER A 87 12.62 -8.43 -5.16
N LEU A 88 12.88 -8.21 -6.45
CA LEU A 88 12.04 -8.73 -7.56
C LEU A 88 11.96 -10.27 -7.61
N ARG A 89 13.00 -10.95 -7.13
CA ARG A 89 13.06 -12.42 -7.11
C ARG A 89 12.12 -13.01 -6.07
N GLN A 90 12.06 -12.42 -4.88
CA GLN A 90 11.11 -12.81 -3.84
C GLN A 90 9.69 -12.40 -4.23
N TYR A 91 9.56 -11.28 -4.95
CA TYR A 91 8.29 -10.86 -5.55
C TYR A 91 7.65 -11.92 -6.43
N ASN A 92 8.37 -12.38 -7.45
CA ASN A 92 7.87 -13.43 -8.33
C ASN A 92 7.65 -14.77 -7.61
N LYS A 93 8.38 -15.04 -6.52
CA LYS A 93 8.18 -16.24 -5.71
C LYS A 93 6.86 -16.16 -4.95
N TYR A 94 6.60 -15.07 -4.25
CA TYR A 94 5.39 -14.94 -3.42
C TYR A 94 4.11 -14.79 -4.23
N ILE A 95 4.14 -14.12 -5.38
CA ILE A 95 2.97 -14.10 -6.28
C ILE A 95 2.59 -15.49 -6.78
N LYS A 96 3.55 -16.41 -6.88
CA LYS A 96 3.27 -17.80 -7.25
C LYS A 96 2.83 -18.68 -6.08
N GLU A 97 3.10 -18.26 -4.85
CA GLU A 97 2.70 -19.00 -3.64
C GLU A 97 1.33 -18.57 -3.11
N ILE A 98 0.86 -17.37 -3.49
CA ILE A 98 -0.50 -16.84 -3.23
C ILE A 98 -1.44 -17.41 -4.29
#